data_AF-A0A8S2PCR7-F1
#
_entry.id   AF-A0A8S2PCR7-F1
#
_cell.length_a   1.000
_cell.length_b   1.000
_cell.length_c   1.000
_cell.angle_alpha   90.00
_cell.angle_beta   90.00
_cell.angle_gamma   90.00
#
_symmetry.space_group_name_H-M   'P 1'
#
loop_
_entity.id
_entity.type
_entity.pdbx_description
1 polymer ?
#
loop_
_entity_poly.entity_id
_entity_poly.type
_entity_poly.pdbx_seq_one_letter_code
_entity_poly.pdbx_strand_id
1 'polypeptide(L)'
;QTASFSGTPPFKHNELIKSKCLITIPSDRLDDTETLINFEQPSIIFTGHLSLRFGPVVQLIEKMKTSSSNGIIFIDNQYSYVDALKPYQPINMKCFYLPIDTRLNFSQVNILLNEKIRPKNLIVHEQYLNDIVKNDKINILSYRKYDNIKLPSINRYFINGQLNIKSDIKPKLIPTSNLAIASIHGHLDMCDYVYDINELDNENSKQSNLITYGKIDIDKFLVNLSKSGIFGLEVKQLNEYDNDLNDNEQSNRSVEITYNQGAAKIIVRSKQTDIECNDPPLMNKIRDALLMDNIGTL
;
A
#
# COMPACT_ATOMS: atom_id res chain seq x y z
N GLN A 1 -8.82 22.43 -29.09
CA GLN A 1 -8.25 21.55 -30.12
C GLN A 1 -6.81 21.98 -30.33
N THR A 2 -5.87 21.09 -29.99
CA THR A 2 -4.44 21.36 -29.96
C THR A 2 -3.86 21.37 -31.38
N ALA A 3 -3.16 22.44 -31.74
CA ALA A 3 -2.50 22.66 -33.04
C ALA A 3 -1.42 21.60 -33.41
N SER A 4 -1.22 20.58 -32.59
CA SER A 4 -0.23 19.53 -32.82
C SER A 4 -0.56 18.62 -34.02
N PHE A 5 -1.82 18.55 -34.46
CA PHE A 5 -2.24 17.67 -35.56
C PHE A 5 -2.28 18.33 -36.94
N SER A 6 -2.17 19.66 -37.03
CA SER A 6 -2.32 20.41 -38.29
C SER A 6 -0.99 20.76 -38.98
N GLY A 7 0.16 20.35 -38.42
CA GLY A 7 1.49 20.75 -38.92
C GLY A 7 1.79 22.25 -38.79
N THR A 8 0.84 23.04 -38.29
CA THR A 8 1.03 24.43 -37.95
C THR A 8 1.78 24.52 -36.63
N PRO A 9 2.76 25.42 -36.51
CA PRO A 9 3.51 25.50 -35.28
C PRO A 9 2.59 25.87 -34.10
N PRO A 10 2.78 25.25 -32.92
CA PRO A 10 1.86 25.41 -31.80
C PRO A 10 1.88 26.83 -31.21
N PHE A 11 2.90 27.63 -31.52
CA PHE A 11 3.09 28.97 -30.99
C PHE A 11 3.26 30.01 -32.10
N LYS A 12 2.62 31.17 -31.91
CA LYS A 12 2.68 32.31 -32.85
C LYS A 12 4.07 32.92 -33.02
N HIS A 13 4.98 32.72 -32.05
CA HIS A 13 6.34 33.28 -32.14
C HIS A 13 7.13 32.73 -33.34
N ASN A 14 6.77 31.56 -33.87
CA ASN A 14 7.44 31.01 -35.06
C ASN A 14 7.24 31.88 -36.31
N GLU A 15 6.13 32.61 -36.41
CA GLU A 15 5.92 33.58 -37.49
C GLU A 15 6.83 34.81 -37.32
N LEU A 16 7.07 35.22 -36.07
CA LEU A 16 8.00 36.32 -35.74
C LEU A 16 9.45 35.96 -36.07
N ILE A 17 9.84 34.71 -35.85
CA ILE A 17 11.16 34.20 -36.24
C ILE A 17 11.29 34.20 -37.77
N LYS A 18 10.28 33.68 -38.49
CA LYS A 18 10.28 33.65 -39.97
C LYS A 18 10.33 35.04 -40.58
N SER A 19 9.61 36.00 -40.00
CA SER A 19 9.60 37.41 -40.43
C SER A 19 10.82 38.21 -39.95
N LYS A 20 11.75 37.59 -39.22
CA LYS A 20 12.95 38.22 -38.63
C LYS A 20 12.64 39.35 -37.63
N CYS A 21 11.40 39.43 -37.13
CA CYS A 21 11.03 40.32 -36.04
C CYS A 21 11.49 39.80 -34.68
N LEU A 22 11.72 38.48 -34.56
CA LEU A 22 12.32 37.84 -33.39
C LEU A 22 13.62 37.17 -33.80
N ILE A 23 14.73 37.58 -33.20
CA ILE A 23 16.05 37.00 -33.42
C ILE A 23 16.38 36.10 -32.24
N THR A 24 16.67 34.83 -32.52
CA THR A 24 17.08 33.85 -31.51
C THR A 24 18.60 33.69 -31.55
N ILE A 25 19.26 33.91 -30.42
CA ILE A 25 20.70 33.66 -30.27
C ILE A 25 20.87 32.28 -29.62
N PRO A 26 21.46 31.30 -30.32
CA PRO A 26 21.65 29.96 -29.78
C PRO A 26 22.77 29.94 -28.73
N SER A 27 22.70 28.95 -27.82
CA SER A 27 23.55 28.94 -26.63
C SER A 27 25.05 28.78 -26.92
N ASP A 28 25.40 28.19 -28.05
CA ASP A 28 26.76 27.99 -28.57
C ASP A 28 27.39 29.28 -29.12
N ARG A 29 26.58 30.33 -29.34
CA ARG A 29 27.02 31.63 -29.86
C ARG A 29 26.81 32.75 -28.85
N LEU A 30 26.81 32.41 -27.57
CA LEU A 30 26.64 33.39 -26.49
C LEU A 30 27.75 34.44 -26.48
N ASP A 31 28.96 34.07 -26.86
CA ASP A 31 30.11 34.98 -26.92
C ASP A 31 29.94 36.05 -28.02
N ASP A 32 29.15 35.75 -29.05
CA ASP A 32 28.82 36.69 -30.12
C ASP A 32 27.68 37.65 -29.73
N THR A 33 27.06 37.52 -28.55
CA THR A 33 25.88 38.32 -28.13
C THR A 33 26.11 39.82 -28.27
N GLU A 34 27.33 40.29 -28.00
CA GLU A 34 27.71 41.69 -28.14
C GLU A 34 27.69 42.20 -29.59
N THR A 35 27.93 41.31 -30.55
CA THR A 35 27.93 41.63 -31.99
C THR A 35 26.56 41.47 -32.62
N LEU A 36 25.73 40.56 -32.09
CA LEU A 36 24.38 40.33 -32.60
C LEU A 36 23.35 41.34 -32.07
N ILE A 37 23.60 41.94 -30.90
CA ILE A 37 22.68 42.90 -30.30
C ILE A 37 23.13 44.31 -30.65
N ASN A 38 22.33 45.01 -31.48
CA ASN A 38 22.55 46.42 -31.76
C ASN A 38 21.99 47.28 -30.61
N PHE A 39 22.87 47.73 -29.70
CA PHE A 39 22.51 48.57 -28.56
C PHE A 39 22.16 50.02 -28.94
N GLU A 40 22.36 50.44 -30.18
CA GLU A 40 21.98 51.78 -30.65
C GLU A 40 20.47 51.89 -30.94
N GLN A 41 19.79 50.75 -31.10
CA GLN A 41 18.35 50.71 -31.37
C GLN A 41 17.57 50.20 -30.15
N PRO A 42 16.35 50.74 -29.91
CA PRO A 42 15.49 50.25 -28.85
C PRO A 42 15.11 48.79 -29.14
N SER A 43 15.49 47.89 -28.23
CA SER A 43 15.25 46.46 -28.35
C SER A 43 14.76 45.86 -27.04
N ILE A 44 14.07 44.71 -27.14
CA ILE A 44 13.63 43.92 -25.99
C ILE A 44 14.40 42.60 -26.03
N ILE A 45 15.13 42.32 -24.96
CA ILE A 45 15.95 41.11 -24.85
C ILE A 45 15.32 40.19 -23.81
N PHE A 46 14.96 38.99 -24.24
CA PHE A 46 14.51 37.92 -23.34
C PHE A 46 15.71 37.04 -23.01
N THR A 47 16.06 36.96 -21.72
CA THR A 47 17.16 36.11 -21.25
C THR A 47 16.72 35.35 -20.01
N GLY A 48 16.96 34.04 -20.01
CA GLY A 48 16.59 33.15 -18.92
C GLY A 48 17.75 32.95 -17.98
N HIS A 49 17.56 33.22 -16.70
CA HIS A 49 18.54 32.90 -15.67
C HIS A 49 17.94 32.90 -14.26
N LEU A 50 18.26 31.88 -13.45
CA LEU A 50 17.70 31.70 -12.10
C LEU A 50 18.20 32.74 -11.07
N SER A 51 19.51 33.08 -11.02
CA SER A 51 20.09 33.95 -9.98
C SER A 51 20.78 35.27 -10.44
N LEU A 52 20.74 35.61 -11.73
CA LEU A 52 21.61 36.62 -12.37
C LEU A 52 23.10 36.53 -11.97
N ARG A 53 23.71 35.35 -12.06
CA ARG A 53 25.12 35.12 -11.66
C ARG A 53 25.98 34.45 -12.73
N PHE A 54 25.39 33.84 -13.74
CA PHE A 54 26.07 33.17 -14.84
C PHE A 54 25.37 33.49 -16.17
N GLY A 55 25.96 33.06 -17.27
CA GLY A 55 25.39 33.27 -18.60
C GLY A 55 25.42 34.72 -19.10
N PRO A 56 24.72 35.01 -20.20
CA PRO A 56 24.89 36.24 -20.97
C PRO A 56 24.23 37.44 -20.30
N VAL A 57 23.26 37.19 -19.41
CA VAL A 57 22.56 38.24 -18.68
C VAL A 57 23.52 39.08 -17.82
N VAL A 58 24.61 38.48 -17.32
CA VAL A 58 25.62 39.18 -16.52
C VAL A 58 26.27 40.28 -17.36
N GLN A 59 26.75 39.93 -18.56
CA GLN A 59 27.38 40.86 -19.50
C GLN A 59 26.40 41.93 -19.99
N LEU A 60 25.16 41.52 -20.28
CA LEU A 60 24.09 42.43 -20.71
C LEU A 60 23.78 43.48 -19.64
N ILE A 61 23.64 43.07 -18.37
CA ILE A 61 23.39 44.00 -17.27
C ILE A 61 24.58 44.96 -17.12
N GLU A 62 25.81 44.46 -17.16
CA GLU A 62 27.02 45.31 -17.07
C GLU A 62 27.05 46.40 -18.16
N LYS A 63 26.63 46.08 -19.39
CA LYS A 63 26.54 47.07 -20.47
C LYS A 63 25.38 48.03 -20.30
N MET A 64 24.21 47.53 -19.90
CA MET A 64 22.98 48.33 -19.87
C MET A 64 22.81 49.15 -18.60
N LYS A 65 23.46 48.81 -17.48
CA LYS A 65 23.22 49.40 -16.15
C LYS A 65 23.53 50.89 -16.05
N THR A 66 24.39 51.42 -16.92
CA THR A 66 24.87 52.81 -16.88
C THR A 66 23.84 53.82 -17.38
N SER A 67 22.95 53.41 -18.29
CA SER A 67 21.96 54.31 -18.88
C SER A 67 20.60 54.24 -18.19
N SER A 68 20.05 55.41 -17.82
CA SER A 68 18.71 55.54 -17.24
C SER A 68 17.57 55.37 -18.25
N SER A 69 17.89 55.34 -19.56
CA SER A 69 16.94 54.99 -20.62
C SER A 69 16.68 53.48 -20.68
N ASN A 70 17.58 52.67 -20.14
CA ASN A 70 17.43 51.22 -20.10
C ASN A 70 16.56 50.81 -18.90
N GLY A 71 16.00 49.61 -18.98
CA GLY A 71 15.30 49.01 -17.85
C GLY A 71 15.35 47.49 -17.88
N ILE A 72 15.25 46.89 -16.69
CA ILE A 72 15.17 45.45 -16.48
C ILE A 72 13.84 45.10 -15.81
N ILE A 73 13.17 44.05 -16.30
CA ILE A 73 11.90 43.57 -15.78
C ILE A 73 12.09 42.16 -15.25
N PHE A 74 11.81 41.97 -13.96
CA PHE A 74 11.83 40.67 -13.30
C PHE A 74 10.43 40.06 -13.32
N ILE A 75 10.31 38.89 -13.94
CA ILE A 75 9.05 38.16 -14.09
C ILE A 75 8.92 36.93 -13.19
N ASP A 76 10.01 36.53 -12.52
CA ASP A 76 10.03 35.34 -11.65
C ASP A 76 9.89 35.75 -10.19
N ASN A 77 9.14 34.96 -9.41
CA ASN A 77 8.95 35.14 -7.98
C ASN A 77 9.78 34.19 -7.10
N GLN A 78 10.53 33.26 -7.69
CA GLN A 78 11.36 32.33 -6.93
C GLN A 78 12.55 33.00 -6.25
N TYR A 79 13.00 34.16 -6.74
CA TYR A 79 14.18 34.85 -6.26
C TYR A 79 13.91 36.32 -5.96
N SER A 80 14.55 36.83 -4.91
CA SER A 80 14.55 38.25 -4.58
C SER A 80 15.33 39.03 -5.64
N TYR A 81 14.63 39.86 -6.42
CA TYR A 81 15.27 40.70 -7.43
C TYR A 81 16.30 41.68 -6.82
N VAL A 82 16.05 42.12 -5.58
CA VAL A 82 16.96 43.01 -4.84
C VAL A 82 18.29 42.31 -4.59
N ASP A 83 18.25 41.06 -4.12
CA ASP A 83 19.46 40.26 -3.88
C ASP A 83 20.18 39.88 -5.17
N ALA A 84 19.41 39.60 -6.22
CA ALA A 84 19.95 39.34 -7.56
C ALA A 84 20.70 40.56 -8.09
N LEU A 85 20.24 41.78 -7.84
CA LEU A 85 20.87 43.01 -8.33
C LEU A 85 22.07 43.51 -7.50
N LYS A 86 22.29 43.01 -6.27
CA LYS A 86 23.35 43.48 -5.36
C LYS A 86 24.74 43.61 -6.03
N PRO A 87 25.25 42.63 -6.80
CA PRO A 87 26.60 42.74 -7.38
C PRO A 87 26.73 43.75 -8.50
N TYR A 88 25.62 44.20 -9.08
CA TYR A 88 25.63 45.11 -10.21
C TYR A 88 25.55 46.59 -9.79
N GLN A 89 25.44 46.86 -8.49
CA GLN A 89 25.40 48.23 -7.96
C GLN A 89 26.74 48.96 -8.17
N PRO A 90 26.73 50.27 -8.50
CA PRO A 90 25.56 51.12 -8.69
C PRO A 90 24.85 50.92 -10.05
N ILE A 91 23.52 50.99 -10.05
CA ILE A 91 22.68 50.83 -11.24
C ILE A 91 21.90 52.11 -11.51
N ASN A 92 21.98 52.63 -12.74
CA ASN A 92 21.24 53.80 -13.20
C ASN A 92 20.01 53.44 -14.04
N MET A 93 19.97 52.23 -14.62
CA MET A 93 18.79 51.71 -15.31
C MET A 93 17.60 51.50 -14.37
N LYS A 94 16.39 51.53 -14.92
CA LYS A 94 15.15 51.30 -14.17
C LYS A 94 14.97 49.81 -13.87
N CYS A 95 14.58 49.47 -12.65
CA CYS A 95 14.33 48.08 -12.25
C CYS A 95 12.84 47.89 -11.90
N PHE A 96 12.18 46.95 -12.57
CA PHE A 96 10.76 46.63 -12.34
C PHE A 96 10.60 45.19 -11.87
N TYR A 97 9.73 44.97 -10.88
CA TYR A 97 9.36 43.64 -10.40
C TYR A 97 7.88 43.38 -10.71
N LEU A 98 7.62 42.53 -11.69
CA LEU A 98 6.31 42.21 -12.23
C LEU A 98 6.18 40.68 -12.36
N PRO A 99 6.07 39.95 -11.24
CA PRO A 99 6.08 38.49 -11.25
C PRO A 99 4.87 37.94 -11.99
N ILE A 100 5.12 37.02 -12.93
CA ILE A 100 4.09 36.28 -13.64
C ILE A 100 3.99 34.90 -13.00
N ASP A 101 3.09 34.77 -12.02
CA ASP A 101 2.82 33.50 -11.35
C ASP A 101 1.58 32.84 -11.96
N THR A 102 1.77 31.68 -12.61
CA THR A 102 0.69 30.88 -13.19
C THR A 102 0.16 29.81 -12.23
N ARG A 103 0.71 29.72 -11.03
CA ARG A 103 0.25 28.78 -9.99
C ARG A 103 -1.13 29.21 -9.49
N LEU A 104 -1.85 28.24 -8.91
CA LEU A 104 -3.14 28.50 -8.30
C LEU A 104 -2.96 29.39 -7.06
N ASN A 105 -3.81 30.39 -6.94
CA ASN A 105 -3.92 31.16 -5.70
C ASN A 105 -4.81 30.45 -4.67
N PHE A 106 -4.75 30.86 -3.40
CA PHE A 106 -5.52 30.21 -2.35
C PHE A 106 -7.04 30.30 -2.55
N SER A 107 -7.56 31.35 -3.18
CA SER A 107 -9.00 31.43 -3.51
C SER A 107 -9.41 30.33 -4.48
N GLN A 108 -8.65 30.14 -5.56
CA GLN A 108 -8.87 29.08 -6.54
C GLN A 108 -8.69 27.69 -5.91
N VAL A 109 -7.67 27.50 -5.08
CA VAL A 109 -7.44 26.25 -4.35
C VAL A 109 -8.60 25.93 -3.42
N ASN A 110 -9.10 26.91 -2.66
CA ASN A 110 -10.22 26.72 -1.73
C ASN A 110 -11.52 26.35 -2.47
N ILE A 111 -11.82 26.97 -3.60
CA ILE A 111 -12.95 26.60 -4.47
C ILE A 111 -12.76 25.15 -4.96
N LEU A 112 -11.57 24.83 -5.45
CA LEU A 112 -11.26 23.51 -5.99
C LEU A 112 -11.37 22.41 -4.93
N LEU A 113 -10.88 22.65 -3.71
CA LEU A 113 -10.95 21.72 -2.59
C LEU A 113 -12.37 21.54 -2.08
N ASN A 114 -13.13 22.63 -1.91
CA ASN A 114 -14.44 22.60 -1.26
C ASN A 114 -15.61 22.27 -2.18
N GLU A 115 -15.52 22.62 -3.47
CA GLU A 115 -16.64 22.49 -4.40
C GLU A 115 -16.43 21.35 -5.40
N LYS A 116 -15.21 21.20 -5.95
CA LYS A 116 -14.95 20.27 -7.06
C LYS A 116 -14.41 18.92 -6.62
N ILE A 117 -13.33 18.91 -5.83
CA ILE A 117 -12.61 17.68 -5.49
C ILE A 117 -13.14 17.05 -4.21
N ARG A 118 -13.35 17.85 -3.16
CA ARG A 118 -13.87 17.42 -1.84
C ARG A 118 -13.13 16.19 -1.30
N PRO A 119 -11.79 16.25 -1.16
CA PRO A 119 -11.00 15.11 -0.73
C PRO A 119 -11.37 14.69 0.70
N LYS A 120 -11.33 13.37 0.99
CA LYS A 120 -11.52 12.86 2.36
C LYS A 120 -10.39 13.28 3.29
N ASN A 121 -9.15 13.18 2.80
CA ASN A 121 -7.94 13.57 3.51
C ASN A 121 -7.15 14.54 2.63
N LEU A 122 -6.78 15.69 3.18
CA LEU A 122 -5.96 16.70 2.52
C LEU A 122 -4.65 16.84 3.29
N ILE A 123 -3.52 16.58 2.63
CA ILE A 123 -2.19 16.78 3.20
C ILE A 123 -1.64 18.13 2.73
N VAL A 124 -1.19 18.97 3.65
CA VAL A 124 -0.69 20.32 3.35
C VAL A 124 0.56 20.62 4.16
N HIS A 125 1.52 21.33 3.57
CA HIS A 125 2.65 21.84 4.34
C HIS A 125 2.16 22.83 5.42
N GLU A 126 2.74 22.79 6.62
CA GLU A 126 2.28 23.60 7.76
C GLU A 126 2.17 25.10 7.45
N GLN A 127 3.08 25.60 6.62
CA GLN A 127 3.17 27.01 6.21
C GLN A 127 1.88 27.53 5.52
N TYR A 128 1.07 26.64 4.95
CA TYR A 128 -0.14 27.01 4.20
C TYR A 128 -1.43 26.69 4.96
N LEU A 129 -1.32 26.23 6.22
CA LEU A 129 -2.48 25.77 6.98
C LEU A 129 -3.48 26.90 7.29
N ASN A 130 -3.00 28.13 7.39
CA ASN A 130 -3.83 29.32 7.66
C ASN A 130 -4.52 29.85 6.40
N ASP A 131 -3.98 29.56 5.21
CA ASP A 131 -4.51 30.08 3.94
C ASP A 131 -5.61 29.17 3.35
N ILE A 132 -5.72 27.95 3.88
CA ILE A 132 -6.73 26.97 3.47
C ILE A 132 -7.97 27.12 4.34
N VAL A 133 -9.11 27.31 3.69
CA VAL A 133 -10.42 27.38 4.35
C VAL A 133 -10.77 26.01 4.89
N LYS A 134 -10.84 25.90 6.21
CA LYS A 134 -11.22 24.67 6.91
C LYS A 134 -12.67 24.32 6.59
N ASN A 135 -12.90 23.04 6.31
CA ASN A 135 -14.20 22.47 6.04
C ASN A 135 -14.32 21.19 6.85
N ASP A 136 -15.37 21.08 7.67
CA ASP A 136 -15.56 19.95 8.60
C ASP A 136 -15.64 18.59 7.89
N LYS A 137 -15.88 18.58 6.57
CA LYS A 137 -15.95 17.37 5.74
C LYS A 137 -14.58 16.87 5.27
N ILE A 138 -13.54 17.70 5.35
CA ILE A 138 -12.20 17.39 4.86
C ILE A 138 -11.28 17.25 6.06
N ASN A 139 -10.67 16.08 6.23
CA ASN A 139 -9.66 15.90 7.24
C ASN A 139 -8.32 16.50 6.76
N ILE A 140 -7.87 17.58 7.39
CA ILE A 140 -6.63 18.28 7.00
C ILE A 140 -5.48 17.79 7.89
N LEU A 141 -4.45 17.24 7.25
CA LEU A 141 -3.22 16.78 7.87
C LEU A 141 -2.08 17.70 7.45
N SER A 142 -1.33 18.22 8.42
CA SER A 142 -0.19 19.08 8.17
C SER A 142 1.12 18.31 8.23
N TYR A 143 2.13 18.75 7.47
CA TYR A 143 3.47 18.17 7.53
C TYR A 143 4.59 19.20 7.49
N ARG A 144 5.73 18.78 8.03
CA ARG A 144 7.03 19.42 7.92
C ARG A 144 7.98 18.55 7.12
N LYS A 145 9.12 19.14 6.79
CA LYS A 145 10.21 18.42 6.14
C LYS A 145 10.60 17.20 6.99
N TYR A 146 10.62 16.03 6.37
CA TYR A 146 10.94 14.73 6.99
C TYR A 146 9.88 14.14 7.92
N ASP A 147 8.66 14.70 7.97
CA ASP A 147 7.58 14.11 8.74
C ASP A 147 7.00 12.85 8.06
N ASN A 148 6.71 11.84 8.88
CA ASN A 148 5.97 10.65 8.45
C ASN A 148 4.49 10.80 8.82
N ILE A 149 3.63 11.04 7.83
CA ILE A 149 2.19 11.16 8.05
C ILE A 149 1.54 9.79 7.86
N LYS A 150 0.89 9.30 8.92
CA LYS A 150 -0.01 8.15 8.82
C LYS A 150 -1.36 8.65 8.30
N LEU A 151 -1.71 8.25 7.07
CA LEU A 151 -3.05 8.49 6.55
C LEU A 151 -4.06 7.69 7.36
N PRO A 152 -5.16 8.30 7.86
CA PRO A 152 -6.21 7.55 8.50
C PRO A 152 -6.76 6.55 7.50
N SER A 153 -6.85 5.30 7.98
CA SER A 153 -7.16 4.10 7.23
C SER A 153 -8.03 4.39 6.02
N ILE A 154 -7.44 4.33 4.83
CA ILE A 154 -8.23 4.04 3.62
C ILE A 154 -8.85 2.70 3.99
N ASN A 155 -10.15 2.68 4.33
CA ASN A 155 -10.87 1.44 4.60
C ASN A 155 -10.42 0.50 3.50
N ARG A 156 -9.62 -0.51 3.86
CA ARG A 156 -9.17 -1.52 2.91
C ARG A 156 -10.49 -2.00 2.35
N TYR A 157 -10.75 -1.66 1.09
CA TYR A 157 -11.93 -2.17 0.41
C TYR A 157 -11.88 -3.66 0.72
N PHE A 158 -12.95 -4.19 1.33
CA PHE A 158 -13.18 -5.62 1.21
C PHE A 158 -12.93 -5.91 -0.26
N ILE A 159 -11.92 -6.73 -0.49
CA ILE A 159 -11.35 -6.96 -1.79
C ILE A 159 -12.52 -7.33 -2.69
N ASN A 160 -12.94 -6.41 -3.56
CA ASN A 160 -13.84 -6.73 -4.68
C ASN A 160 -12.98 -7.46 -5.73
N GLY A 161 -12.30 -8.52 -5.29
CA GLY A 161 -11.66 -9.48 -6.15
C GLY A 161 -12.76 -10.43 -6.59
N GLN A 162 -12.93 -10.57 -7.89
CA GLN A 162 -13.66 -11.72 -8.40
C GLN A 162 -12.82 -12.95 -8.04
N LEU A 163 -13.32 -13.72 -7.08
CA LEU A 163 -12.69 -14.99 -6.72
C LEU A 163 -13.04 -16.00 -7.81
N ASN A 164 -12.12 -16.19 -8.76
CA ASN A 164 -12.29 -17.18 -9.81
C ASN A 164 -11.95 -18.56 -9.24
N ILE A 165 -12.97 -19.22 -8.69
CA ILE A 165 -12.85 -20.59 -8.19
C ILE A 165 -13.07 -21.52 -9.38
N LYS A 166 -12.05 -22.30 -9.75
CA LYS A 166 -12.13 -23.26 -10.86
C LYS A 166 -12.95 -24.52 -10.54
N SER A 167 -13.23 -24.77 -9.26
CA SER A 167 -13.91 -25.97 -8.77
C SER A 167 -15.35 -25.72 -8.28
N ASP A 168 -16.21 -26.72 -8.46
CA ASP A 168 -17.60 -26.70 -8.01
C ASP A 168 -17.68 -26.70 -6.47
N ILE A 169 -17.79 -25.53 -5.85
CA ILE A 169 -18.06 -25.43 -4.41
C ILE A 169 -19.48 -25.91 -4.11
N LYS A 170 -19.60 -26.95 -3.29
CA LYS A 170 -20.89 -27.47 -2.81
C LYS A 170 -21.07 -27.12 -1.33
N PRO A 171 -21.80 -26.03 -1.01
CA PRO A 171 -22.05 -25.67 0.38
C PRO A 171 -22.95 -26.69 1.06
N LYS A 172 -22.61 -27.03 2.31
CA LYS A 172 -23.39 -27.94 3.15
C LYS A 172 -24.21 -27.12 4.14
N LEU A 173 -25.52 -27.39 4.20
CA LEU A 173 -26.42 -26.72 5.12
C LEU A 173 -26.15 -27.21 6.55
N ILE A 174 -25.95 -26.28 7.48
CA ILE A 174 -25.83 -26.62 8.90
C ILE A 174 -27.26 -26.73 9.47
N PRO A 175 -27.65 -27.84 10.12
CA PRO A 175 -29.04 -28.01 10.58
C PRO A 175 -29.48 -26.99 11.65
N THR A 176 -28.53 -26.45 12.42
CA THR A 176 -28.78 -25.56 13.56
C THR A 176 -28.85 -24.08 13.19
N SER A 177 -28.44 -23.71 11.98
CA SER A 177 -28.44 -22.34 11.48
C SER A 177 -28.83 -22.36 10.01
N ASN A 178 -29.69 -21.45 9.54
CA ASN A 178 -30.05 -21.31 8.11
C ASN A 178 -28.87 -20.83 7.21
N LEU A 179 -27.64 -21.20 7.57
CA LEU A 179 -26.39 -20.88 6.92
C LEU A 179 -25.86 -22.15 6.25
N ALA A 180 -25.57 -22.04 4.95
CA ALA A 180 -24.84 -23.06 4.21
C ALA A 180 -23.36 -22.66 4.19
N ILE A 181 -22.48 -23.56 4.60
CA ILE A 181 -21.04 -23.30 4.67
C ILE A 181 -20.32 -24.24 3.70
N ALA A 182 -19.35 -23.70 2.96
CA ALA A 182 -18.38 -24.49 2.21
C ALA A 182 -16.96 -24.04 2.61
N SER A 183 -16.04 -24.99 2.74
CA SER A 183 -14.62 -24.68 2.90
C SER A 183 -13.95 -24.63 1.53
N ILE A 184 -13.14 -23.61 1.30
CA ILE A 184 -12.32 -23.45 0.08
C ILE A 184 -10.86 -23.62 0.50
N HIS A 185 -10.15 -24.54 -0.15
CA HIS A 185 -8.73 -24.77 0.05
C HIS A 185 -8.01 -24.57 -1.28
N GLY A 186 -6.93 -23.77 -1.28
CA GLY A 186 -6.16 -23.50 -2.48
C GLY A 186 -5.04 -22.47 -2.24
N HIS A 187 -4.17 -22.33 -3.23
CA HIS A 187 -3.12 -21.30 -3.25
C HIS A 187 -3.71 -19.98 -3.77
N LEU A 188 -3.60 -18.90 -2.99
CA LEU A 188 -4.07 -17.58 -3.38
C LEU A 188 -2.95 -16.82 -4.08
N ASP A 189 -3.08 -16.66 -5.39
CA ASP A 189 -2.22 -15.80 -6.19
C ASP A 189 -2.82 -14.39 -6.26
N MET A 190 -1.98 -13.38 -6.05
CA MET A 190 -2.36 -11.97 -6.15
C MET A 190 -1.46 -11.27 -7.16
N CYS A 191 -2.05 -10.86 -8.28
CA CYS A 191 -1.39 -10.04 -9.30
C CYS A 191 -2.29 -8.84 -9.61
N ASP A 192 -1.78 -7.62 -9.44
CA ASP A 192 -2.50 -6.38 -9.79
C ASP A 192 -3.93 -6.27 -9.25
N TYR A 193 -4.14 -6.66 -7.98
CA TYR A 193 -5.46 -6.70 -7.32
C TYR A 193 -6.47 -7.71 -7.92
N VAL A 194 -6.00 -8.61 -8.78
CA VAL A 194 -6.72 -9.82 -9.19
C VAL A 194 -6.29 -10.96 -8.27
N TYR A 195 -7.26 -11.69 -7.75
CA TYR A 195 -7.10 -12.71 -6.72
C TYR A 195 -7.57 -14.05 -7.29
N ASP A 196 -6.64 -14.94 -7.59
CA ASP A 196 -6.93 -16.27 -8.15
C ASP A 196 -6.67 -17.34 -7.08
N ILE A 197 -7.64 -18.22 -6.84
CA ILE A 197 -7.43 -19.40 -5.99
C ILE A 197 -7.18 -20.60 -6.90
N ASN A 198 -5.96 -21.11 -6.88
CA ASN A 198 -5.55 -22.32 -7.59
C ASN A 198 -5.65 -23.55 -6.67
N GLU A 199 -5.94 -24.71 -7.25
CA GLU A 199 -5.91 -25.98 -6.52
C GLU A 199 -4.49 -26.29 -6.05
N LEU A 200 -4.37 -26.92 -4.88
CA LEU A 200 -3.08 -27.40 -4.39
C LEU A 200 -2.64 -28.59 -5.26
N ASP A 201 -1.58 -28.42 -6.05
CA ASP A 201 -0.98 -29.51 -6.80
C ASP A 201 -0.54 -30.61 -5.82
N ASN A 202 -1.17 -31.78 -5.91
CA ASN A 202 -1.00 -32.93 -5.00
C ASN A 202 0.41 -33.56 -5.03
N GLU A 203 1.34 -33.06 -5.84
CA GLU A 203 2.63 -33.70 -6.11
C GLU A 203 3.71 -33.42 -5.05
N ASN A 204 3.47 -32.53 -4.06
CA ASN A 204 4.45 -32.20 -3.01
C ASN A 204 3.94 -32.41 -1.59
N SER A 205 3.16 -33.47 -1.34
CA SER A 205 2.74 -33.86 0.02
C SER A 205 3.86 -34.60 0.77
N LYS A 206 4.89 -33.87 1.23
CA LYS A 206 5.64 -34.31 2.42
C LYS A 206 4.68 -34.23 3.61
N GLN A 207 4.23 -35.40 4.10
CA GLN A 207 3.48 -35.63 5.35
C GLN A 207 2.84 -34.36 5.93
N SER A 208 1.62 -34.07 5.50
CA SER A 208 0.81 -33.06 6.16
C SER A 208 0.63 -33.46 7.62
N ASN A 209 1.09 -32.59 8.52
CA ASN A 209 0.72 -32.66 9.93
C ASN A 209 -0.77 -32.29 10.03
N LEU A 210 -1.64 -33.26 9.73
CA LEU A 210 -3.08 -33.11 9.87
C LEU A 210 -3.41 -32.81 11.33
N ILE A 211 -4.15 -31.74 11.57
CA ILE A 211 -4.59 -31.38 12.91
C ILE A 211 -5.89 -32.14 13.17
N THR A 212 -5.90 -33.02 14.17
CA THR A 212 -7.09 -33.77 14.55
C THR A 212 -7.97 -32.96 15.50
N TYR A 213 -9.29 -32.98 15.30
CA TYR A 213 -10.28 -32.32 16.15
C TYR A 213 -11.53 -33.18 16.36
N GLY A 214 -12.09 -33.16 17.57
CA GLY A 214 -13.30 -33.91 17.92
C GLY A 214 -13.19 -34.61 19.26
N LYS A 215 -14.33 -35.13 19.75
CA LYS A 215 -14.40 -35.96 20.96
C LYS A 215 -14.41 -37.42 20.55
N ILE A 216 -13.56 -38.24 21.18
CA ILE A 216 -13.51 -39.68 20.93
C ILE A 216 -14.76 -40.34 21.50
N ASP A 217 -15.50 -41.04 20.65
CA ASP A 217 -16.54 -41.97 21.05
C ASP A 217 -15.89 -43.31 21.41
N ILE A 218 -15.94 -43.67 22.70
CA ILE A 218 -15.24 -44.84 23.25
C ILE A 218 -15.82 -46.14 22.66
N ASP A 219 -17.13 -46.24 22.48
CA ASP A 219 -17.77 -47.47 21.99
C ASP A 219 -17.38 -47.72 20.53
N LYS A 220 -17.38 -46.65 19.72
CA LYS A 220 -16.93 -46.69 18.33
C LYS A 220 -15.41 -46.96 18.23
N PHE A 221 -14.62 -46.41 19.14
CA PHE A 221 -13.19 -46.66 19.21
C PHE A 221 -12.85 -48.11 19.55
N LEU A 222 -13.55 -48.72 20.51
CA LEU A 222 -13.38 -50.14 20.84
C LEU A 222 -13.73 -51.07 19.67
N VAL A 223 -14.80 -50.75 18.93
CA VAL A 223 -15.15 -51.46 17.69
C VAL A 223 -14.02 -51.35 16.67
N ASN A 224 -13.43 -50.16 16.49
CA ASN A 224 -12.34 -49.97 15.53
C ASN A 224 -11.04 -50.68 15.94
N LEU A 225 -10.71 -50.71 17.23
CA LEU A 225 -9.58 -51.50 17.73
C LEU A 225 -9.77 -53.00 17.45
N SER A 226 -10.97 -53.53 17.63
CA SER A 226 -11.27 -54.93 17.30
C SER A 226 -11.13 -55.23 15.81
N LYS A 227 -11.54 -54.30 14.92
CA LYS A 227 -11.35 -54.42 13.47
C LYS A 227 -9.88 -54.40 13.06
N SER A 228 -9.05 -53.64 13.78
CA SER A 228 -7.60 -53.61 13.61
C SER A 228 -6.87 -54.83 14.21
N GLY A 229 -7.61 -55.83 14.69
CA GLY A 229 -7.08 -57.09 15.20
C GLY A 229 -6.59 -57.04 16.66
N ILE A 230 -7.01 -56.03 17.43
CA ILE A 230 -6.65 -55.85 18.84
C ILE A 230 -7.83 -56.33 19.70
N PHE A 231 -7.67 -57.46 20.40
CA PHE A 231 -8.71 -58.10 21.20
C PHE A 231 -8.29 -58.28 22.67
N GLY A 232 -9.24 -58.37 23.60
CA GLY A 232 -8.94 -58.57 25.03
C GLY A 232 -8.51 -57.29 25.76
N LEU A 233 -9.18 -56.18 25.45
CA LEU A 233 -8.96 -54.88 26.08
C LEU A 233 -9.64 -54.82 27.45
N GLU A 234 -8.91 -54.34 28.47
CA GLU A 234 -9.48 -54.02 29.78
C GLU A 234 -9.82 -52.53 29.84
N VAL A 235 -11.08 -52.20 30.10
CA VAL A 235 -11.57 -50.81 30.20
C VAL A 235 -11.86 -50.48 31.66
N LYS A 236 -11.18 -49.48 32.21
CA LYS A 236 -11.38 -48.97 33.57
C LYS A 236 -11.87 -47.53 33.52
N GLN A 237 -12.94 -47.23 34.25
CA GLN A 237 -13.37 -45.85 34.47
C GLN A 237 -12.59 -45.28 35.64
N LEU A 238 -11.88 -44.18 35.40
CA LEU A 238 -11.15 -43.42 36.40
C LEU A 238 -12.01 -42.20 36.79
N ASN A 239 -12.24 -42.06 38.09
CA ASN A 239 -12.79 -40.83 38.65
C ASN A 239 -11.60 -39.99 39.10
N GLU A 240 -11.29 -38.93 38.36
CA GLU A 240 -10.34 -37.91 38.82
C GLU A 240 -11.05 -37.11 39.93
N TYR A 241 -10.49 -37.13 41.14
CA TYR A 241 -10.88 -36.20 42.20
C TYR A 241 -10.04 -34.93 42.01
N ASP A 242 -10.66 -33.88 41.50
CA ASP A 242 -10.05 -32.55 41.46
C ASP A 242 -9.83 -32.06 42.90
N ASN A 243 -8.58 -31.81 43.27
CA ASN A 243 -8.22 -31.18 44.55
C ASN A 243 -8.16 -29.64 44.45
N ASP A 244 -8.64 -29.05 43.36
CA ASP A 244 -8.69 -27.60 43.21
C ASP A 244 -10.12 -27.09 43.38
N LEU A 245 -10.34 -26.44 44.52
CA LEU A 245 -11.53 -25.64 44.83
C LEU A 245 -11.64 -24.52 43.79
N ASN A 246 -12.52 -24.72 42.80
CA ASN A 246 -13.45 -23.75 42.20
C ASN A 246 -13.69 -24.12 40.74
N ASP A 247 -14.73 -24.91 40.47
CA ASP A 247 -15.85 -24.54 39.60
C ASP A 247 -16.78 -25.75 39.39
N ASN A 248 -18.09 -25.48 39.37
CA ASN A 248 -19.15 -26.46 39.16
C ASN A 248 -19.20 -26.93 37.70
N GLU A 249 -18.24 -27.74 37.27
CA GLU A 249 -18.37 -28.52 36.03
C GLU A 249 -18.12 -30.01 36.28
N GLN A 250 -18.97 -30.81 35.63
CA GLN A 250 -19.10 -32.25 35.75
C GLN A 250 -17.75 -32.99 35.80
N SER A 251 -17.60 -33.83 36.82
CA SER A 251 -16.66 -34.96 36.91
C SER A 251 -16.03 -35.33 35.56
N ASN A 252 -14.76 -34.99 35.36
CA ASN A 252 -13.99 -35.45 34.21
C ASN A 252 -13.88 -36.98 34.28
N ARG A 253 -14.76 -37.68 33.56
CA ARG A 253 -14.70 -39.13 33.41
C ARG A 253 -13.54 -39.44 32.48
N SER A 254 -12.42 -39.91 33.02
CA SER A 254 -11.33 -40.45 32.21
C SER A 254 -11.50 -41.97 32.07
N VAL A 255 -11.17 -42.49 30.89
CA VAL A 255 -11.27 -43.93 30.60
C VAL A 255 -9.89 -44.44 30.24
N GLU A 256 -9.46 -45.46 30.98
CA GLU A 256 -8.20 -46.16 30.77
C GLU A 256 -8.48 -47.47 30.03
N ILE A 257 -7.85 -47.63 28.86
CA ILE A 257 -7.92 -48.86 28.05
C ILE A 257 -6.53 -49.50 28.08
N THR A 258 -6.45 -50.72 28.61
CA THR A 258 -5.19 -51.48 28.71
C THR A 258 -5.23 -52.68 27.78
N TYR A 259 -4.15 -52.90 27.03
CA TYR A 259 -3.99 -54.06 26.16
C TYR A 259 -2.85 -54.96 26.64
N ASN A 260 -3.10 -56.28 26.67
CA ASN A 260 -2.14 -57.35 26.93
C ASN A 260 -1.19 -57.07 28.12
N GLN A 261 -1.76 -57.00 29.34
CA GLN A 261 -1.02 -56.78 30.60
C GLN A 261 -0.10 -55.54 30.62
N GLY A 262 -0.47 -54.46 29.91
CA GLY A 262 0.26 -53.19 29.94
C GLY A 262 1.19 -52.94 28.75
N ALA A 263 1.08 -53.73 27.67
CA ALA A 263 1.82 -53.50 26.43
C ALA A 263 1.43 -52.18 25.73
N ALA A 264 0.18 -51.75 25.89
CA ALA A 264 -0.28 -50.42 25.51
C ALA A 264 -1.35 -49.92 26.50
N LYS A 265 -1.30 -48.62 26.82
CA LYS A 265 -2.21 -47.92 27.72
C LYS A 265 -2.70 -46.65 27.04
N ILE A 266 -4.03 -46.49 26.96
CA ILE A 266 -4.68 -45.34 26.35
C ILE A 266 -5.54 -44.66 27.39
N ILE A 267 -5.30 -43.38 27.65
CA ILE A 267 -6.05 -42.56 28.60
C ILE A 267 -6.84 -41.53 27.80
N VAL A 268 -8.15 -41.66 27.77
CA VAL A 268 -9.05 -40.70 27.11
C VAL A 268 -9.62 -39.77 28.18
N ARG A 269 -9.29 -38.48 28.10
CA ARG A 269 -9.87 -37.38 28.91
C ARG A 269 -10.81 -36.52 28.07
N SER A 270 -11.51 -35.58 28.70
CA SER A 270 -12.49 -34.69 28.05
C SER A 270 -11.91 -33.85 26.91
N LYS A 271 -10.63 -33.47 26.98
CA LYS A 271 -9.94 -32.63 25.98
C LYS A 271 -8.58 -33.17 25.51
N GLN A 272 -8.16 -34.33 25.99
CA GLN A 272 -6.83 -34.90 25.73
C GLN A 272 -6.90 -36.41 25.63
N THR A 273 -6.09 -37.02 24.79
CA THR A 273 -5.91 -38.48 24.74
C THR A 273 -4.43 -38.79 24.73
N ASP A 274 -4.00 -39.54 25.75
CA ASP A 274 -2.61 -39.96 25.91
C ASP A 274 -2.50 -41.44 25.56
N ILE A 275 -1.47 -41.80 24.79
CA ILE A 275 -1.21 -43.18 24.36
C ILE A 275 0.22 -43.52 24.75
N GLU A 276 0.36 -44.51 25.61
CA GLU A 276 1.65 -45.07 26.02
C GLU A 276 1.77 -46.47 25.41
N CYS A 277 2.71 -46.65 24.48
CA CYS A 277 2.93 -47.92 23.80
C CYS A 277 4.41 -48.04 23.43
N ASN A 278 5.06 -49.11 23.88
CA ASN A 278 6.48 -49.34 23.63
C ASN A 278 6.77 -50.07 22.30
N ASP A 279 5.73 -50.58 21.62
CA ASP A 279 5.85 -51.33 20.38
C ASP A 279 5.37 -50.49 19.16
N PRO A 280 6.28 -50.07 18.24
CA PRO A 280 5.94 -49.23 17.08
C PRO A 280 4.85 -49.79 16.13
N PRO A 281 4.83 -51.07 15.72
CA PRO A 281 3.76 -51.61 14.89
C PRO A 281 2.40 -51.62 15.60
N LEU A 282 2.36 -51.84 16.91
CA LEU A 282 1.13 -51.73 17.70
C LEU A 282 0.65 -50.28 17.78
N MET A 283 1.56 -49.33 17.99
CA MET A 283 1.26 -47.89 18.01
C MET A 283 0.63 -47.42 16.69
N ASN A 284 1.13 -47.89 15.54
CA ASN A 284 0.55 -47.57 14.24
C ASN A 284 -0.88 -48.11 14.09
N LYS A 285 -1.15 -49.34 14.56
CA LYS A 285 -2.51 -49.92 14.54
C LYS A 285 -3.49 -49.14 15.43
N ILE A 286 -3.02 -48.67 16.59
CA ILE A 286 -3.82 -47.84 17.51
C ILE A 286 -4.10 -46.47 16.87
N ARG A 287 -3.08 -45.83 16.27
CA ARG A 287 -3.23 -44.56 15.56
C ARG A 287 -4.24 -44.67 14.43
N ASP A 288 -4.12 -45.72 13.60
CA ASP A 288 -5.03 -45.89 12.47
C ASP A 288 -6.46 -46.16 12.94
N ALA A 289 -6.65 -46.91 14.04
CA ALA A 289 -7.98 -47.10 14.66
C ALA A 289 -8.57 -45.81 15.27
N LEU A 290 -7.73 -44.87 15.72
CA LEU A 290 -8.16 -43.54 16.19
C LEU A 290 -8.56 -42.62 15.04
N LEU A 291 -7.91 -42.74 13.89
CA LEU A 291 -8.19 -41.91 12.71
C LEU A 291 -9.34 -42.46 11.86
N MET A 292 -9.70 -43.74 12.01
CA MET A 292 -10.86 -44.34 11.36
C MET A 292 -12.17 -43.81 11.94
N ASP A 293 -12.78 -42.81 11.28
CA ASP A 293 -14.13 -42.29 11.54
C ASP A 293 -14.43 -41.81 12.99
N ASN A 294 -13.43 -41.71 13.87
CA ASN A 294 -13.60 -41.35 15.28
C ASN A 294 -13.29 -39.87 15.57
N ILE A 295 -12.40 -39.25 14.79
CA ILE A 295 -11.96 -37.87 14.97
C ILE A 295 -11.89 -37.21 13.59
N GLY A 296 -12.26 -35.94 13.47
CA GLY A 296 -12.09 -35.18 12.24
C GLY A 296 -10.61 -34.82 12.03
N THR A 297 -10.14 -34.88 10.79
CA THR A 297 -8.81 -34.40 10.39
C THR A 297 -8.97 -33.13 9.55
N LEU A 298 -8.23 -32.06 9.90
CA LEU A 298 -8.04 -30.85 9.09
C LEU A 298 -6.82 -31.00 8.20
#